data_AF-A0A0N5AI63-F1
#
_entry.id   AF-A0A0N5AI63-F1
#
_cell.length_a   1.000
_cell.length_b   1.000
_cell.length_c   1.000
_cell.angle_alpha   90.00
_cell.angle_beta   90.00
_cell.angle_gamma   90.00
#
_symmetry.space_group_name_H-M   'P 1'
#
loop_
_entity.id
_entity.type
_entity.pdbx_description
1 polymer ?
#
loop_
_entity_poly.entity_id
_entity_poly.type
_entity_poly.pdbx_seq_one_letter_code
_entity_poly.pdbx_strand_id
1 'polypeptide(L)'
;MKDRKAFDLRKVLFCWNMLISLGIVVAFVRFTEDFSDSFFNEGLYVSLCYSVDPYGVAAFYASFYGILKIVELGDTFFIVFRKRRLTFLHWFHHASALVYVFHCGAEHTGSGRIFMVMNCFVHALLYPYFAMKSLGYQMPRIIPILLTSIQIFQLFIGVLVIGYVINVKLEASLPAIRE
;
A
#
# COMPACT_ATOMS: atom_id res chain seq x y z
N MET A 1 -9.08 28.55 -8.05
CA MET A 1 -8.90 27.93 -9.39
C MET A 1 -10.18 27.93 -10.26
N LYS A 2 -11.24 28.69 -9.93
CA LYS A 2 -12.51 28.62 -10.68
C LYS A 2 -12.36 29.06 -12.15
N ASP A 3 -11.53 30.07 -12.42
CA ASP A 3 -11.48 30.75 -13.74
C ASP A 3 -10.27 30.42 -14.65
N ARG A 4 -9.46 29.38 -14.35
CA ARG A 4 -8.32 28.97 -15.20
C ARG A 4 -8.60 27.71 -16.05
N LYS A 5 -8.08 27.61 -17.27
CA LYS A 5 -8.17 26.38 -18.11
C LYS A 5 -7.44 25.20 -17.44
N ALA A 6 -7.91 23.97 -17.69
CA ALA A 6 -7.26 22.77 -17.17
C ALA A 6 -5.87 22.58 -17.80
N PHE A 7 -4.86 22.29 -16.99
CA PHE A 7 -3.49 22.06 -17.46
C PHE A 7 -3.36 20.70 -18.14
N ASP A 8 -2.65 20.64 -19.28
CA ASP A 8 -2.32 19.38 -19.96
C ASP A 8 -1.07 18.76 -19.35
N LEU A 9 -1.26 18.07 -18.23
CA LEU A 9 -0.20 17.46 -17.42
C LEU A 9 0.06 16.00 -17.79
N ARG A 10 -0.30 15.54 -18.99
CA ARG A 10 -0.23 14.10 -19.36
C ARG A 10 1.17 13.52 -19.26
N LYS A 11 2.19 14.21 -19.81
CA LYS A 11 3.59 13.77 -19.77
C LYS A 11 4.14 13.76 -18.34
N VAL A 12 3.83 14.80 -17.56
CA VAL A 12 4.22 14.90 -16.15
C VAL A 12 3.59 13.77 -15.34
N LEU A 13 2.29 13.51 -15.54
CA LEU A 13 1.57 12.44 -14.88
C LEU A 13 2.08 11.05 -15.28
N PHE A 14 2.50 10.86 -16.53
CA PHE A 14 3.15 9.63 -16.97
C PHE A 14 4.47 9.39 -16.22
N CYS A 15 5.37 10.38 -16.25
CA CYS A 15 6.65 10.29 -15.56
C CYS A 15 6.46 10.08 -14.05
N TRP A 16 5.50 10.78 -13.46
CA TRP A 16 5.13 10.65 -12.06
C TRP A 16 4.68 9.23 -11.69
N ASN A 17 3.70 8.68 -12.42
CA ASN A 17 3.20 7.32 -12.17
C ASN A 17 4.29 6.26 -12.41
N MET A 18 5.18 6.47 -13.39
CA MET A 18 6.31 5.57 -13.63
C MET A 18 7.33 5.59 -12.49
N LEU A 19 7.66 6.78 -11.97
CA LEU A 19 8.58 6.92 -10.83
C LEU A 19 8.02 6.26 -9.58
N ILE A 20 6.74 6.48 -9.27
CA ILE A 20 6.08 5.82 -8.15
C ILE A 20 6.06 4.31 -8.37
N SER A 21 5.69 3.85 -9.57
CA SER A 21 5.67 2.42 -9.90
C SER A 21 7.02 1.75 -9.67
N LEU A 22 8.12 2.38 -10.09
CA LEU A 22 9.47 1.84 -9.90
C LEU A 22 9.81 1.75 -8.40
N GLY A 23 9.53 2.80 -7.63
CA GLY A 23 9.74 2.80 -6.19
C GLY A 23 8.95 1.69 -5.49
N ILE A 24 7.68 1.50 -5.86
CA ILE A 24 6.81 0.47 -5.30
C ILE A 24 7.27 -0.94 -5.67
N VAL A 25 7.73 -1.17 -6.91
CA VAL A 25 8.26 -2.48 -7.32
C VAL A 25 9.53 -2.82 -6.54
N VAL A 26 10.44 -1.86 -6.36
CA VAL A 26 11.65 -2.07 -5.55
C VAL A 26 11.28 -2.38 -4.10
N ALA A 27 10.36 -1.63 -3.52
CA ALA A 27 9.87 -1.89 -2.15
C ALA A 27 9.20 -3.27 -2.06
N PHE A 28 8.36 -3.63 -3.04
CA PHE A 28 7.66 -4.91 -3.10
C PHE A 28 8.61 -6.10 -3.10
N VAL A 29 9.63 -6.09 -3.95
CA VAL A 29 10.61 -7.19 -4.02
C VAL A 29 11.29 -7.38 -2.66
N ARG A 30 11.73 -6.28 -2.04
CA ARG A 30 12.43 -6.33 -0.75
C ARG A 30 11.57 -6.79 0.40
N PHE A 31 10.32 -6.33 0.50
CA PHE A 31 9.41 -6.84 1.53
C PHE A 31 8.99 -8.29 1.27
N THR A 32 8.89 -8.70 0.01
CA THR A 32 8.51 -10.08 -0.31
C THR A 32 9.63 -11.05 0.03
N GLU A 33 10.89 -10.68 -0.23
CA GLU A 33 12.07 -11.44 0.20
C GLU A 33 12.06 -11.63 1.73
N ASP A 34 11.96 -10.52 2.45
CA ASP A 34 11.93 -10.47 3.90
C ASP A 34 10.76 -11.29 4.49
N PHE A 35 9.54 -11.07 4.00
CA PHE A 35 8.36 -11.82 4.43
C PHE A 35 8.47 -13.32 4.11
N SER A 36 8.98 -13.68 2.92
CA SER A 36 9.11 -15.08 2.52
C SER A 36 10.11 -15.81 3.42
N ASP A 37 11.24 -15.17 3.73
CA ASP A 37 12.24 -15.74 4.62
C ASP A 37 11.65 -16.04 6.01
N SER A 38 10.94 -15.07 6.60
CA SER A 38 10.27 -15.27 7.89
C SER A 38 9.15 -16.32 7.82
N PHE A 39 8.40 -16.37 6.72
CA PHE A 39 7.31 -17.33 6.54
C PHE A 39 7.80 -18.77 6.45
N PHE A 40 8.86 -19.03 5.67
CA PHE A 40 9.38 -20.37 5.46
C PHE A 40 10.27 -20.84 6.62
N ASN A 41 11.00 -19.94 7.27
CA ASN A 41 11.94 -20.33 8.33
C ASN A 41 11.34 -20.29 9.74
N GLU A 42 10.43 -19.34 10.02
CA GLU A 42 9.92 -19.08 11.38
C GLU A 42 8.41 -19.33 11.51
N GLY A 43 7.72 -19.50 10.38
CA GLY A 43 6.30 -19.84 10.31
C GLY A 43 5.35 -18.63 10.37
N LEU A 44 4.06 -18.95 10.24
CA LEU A 44 2.97 -17.98 10.12
C LEU A 44 2.83 -17.04 11.32
N TYR A 45 2.99 -17.57 12.54
CA TYR A 45 2.82 -16.79 13.77
C TYR A 45 3.86 -15.67 13.86
N VAL A 46 5.13 -16.01 13.62
CA VAL A 46 6.24 -15.05 13.71
C VAL A 46 6.13 -14.01 12.59
N SER A 47 5.82 -14.46 11.37
CA SER A 47 5.62 -13.58 10.21
C SER A 47 4.51 -12.55 10.37
N LEU A 48 3.48 -12.85 11.16
CA LEU A 48 2.30 -11.99 11.35
C LEU A 48 2.35 -11.17 12.64
N CYS A 49 3.00 -11.67 13.69
CA CYS A 49 2.98 -11.04 15.01
C CYS A 49 4.28 -10.33 15.37
N TYR A 50 5.42 -10.70 14.77
CA TYR A 50 6.71 -10.04 15.04
C TYR A 50 7.03 -8.95 14.03
N SER A 51 7.71 -7.92 14.54
CA SER A 51 8.13 -6.77 13.74
C SER A 51 9.37 -7.07 12.90
N VAL A 52 9.55 -6.25 11.88
CA VAL A 52 10.78 -6.20 11.09
C VAL A 52 11.92 -5.70 11.99
N ASP A 53 13.11 -6.29 11.85
CA ASP A 53 14.30 -5.82 12.56
C ASP A 53 14.57 -4.33 12.25
N PRO A 54 14.55 -3.43 13.25
CA PRO A 54 14.74 -1.99 13.06
C PRO A 54 16.13 -1.61 12.50
N TYR A 55 17.14 -2.47 12.63
CA TYR A 55 18.47 -2.26 12.05
C TYR A 55 18.67 -3.00 10.72
N GLY A 56 17.67 -3.79 10.31
CA GLY A 56 17.70 -4.56 9.08
C GLY A 56 17.44 -3.71 7.84
N VAL A 57 17.83 -4.28 6.69
CA VAL A 57 17.58 -3.69 5.36
C VAL A 57 16.08 -3.43 5.14
N ALA A 58 15.22 -4.28 5.69
CA ALA A 58 13.77 -4.15 5.58
C ALA A 58 13.21 -2.91 6.30
N ALA A 59 13.82 -2.42 7.39
CA ALA A 59 13.39 -1.17 8.05
C ALA A 59 13.69 0.08 7.22
N PHE A 60 14.81 0.08 6.46
CA PHE A 60 15.09 1.13 5.48
C PHE A 60 14.03 1.18 4.39
N TYR A 61 13.66 0.01 3.83
CA TYR A 61 12.60 -0.06 2.82
C TYR A 61 11.21 0.25 3.39
N ALA A 62 10.93 -0.04 4.68
CA ALA A 62 9.74 0.41 5.42
C ALA A 62 9.63 1.93 5.47
N SER A 63 10.73 2.59 5.81
CA SER A 63 10.81 4.07 5.82
C SER A 63 10.65 4.65 4.41
N PHE A 64 11.31 4.04 3.42
CA PHE A 64 11.16 4.42 2.02
C PHE A 64 9.71 4.29 1.52
N TYR A 65 9.03 3.21 1.90
CA TYR A 65 7.60 3.02 1.59
C TYR A 65 6.71 4.07 2.27
N GLY A 66 7.00 4.45 3.52
CA GLY A 66 6.33 5.56 4.19
C GLY A 66 6.49 6.88 3.43
N ILE A 67 7.68 7.16 2.91
CA ILE A 67 7.93 8.32 2.04
C ILE A 67 7.14 8.19 0.74
N LEU A 68 7.13 7.02 0.10
CA LEU A 68 6.33 6.79 -1.11
C LEU A 68 4.84 7.09 -0.86
N LYS A 69 4.28 6.77 0.31
CA LYS A 69 2.89 7.13 0.64
C LYS A 69 2.64 8.63 0.74
N ILE A 70 3.61 9.40 1.24
CA ILE A 70 3.52 10.87 1.17
C ILE A 70 3.54 11.31 -0.29
N VAL A 71 4.41 10.73 -1.10
CA VAL A 71 4.49 11.03 -2.53
C VAL A 71 3.17 10.66 -3.24
N GLU A 72 2.52 9.55 -2.92
CA GLU A 72 1.20 9.18 -3.49
C GLU A 72 0.12 10.25 -3.26
N LEU A 73 0.19 11.05 -2.18
CA LEU A 73 -0.72 12.20 -2.02
C LEU A 73 -0.60 13.23 -3.15
N GLY A 74 0.54 13.26 -3.83
CA GLY A 74 0.75 13.98 -5.09
C GLY A 74 -0.34 13.73 -6.14
N ASP A 75 -0.88 12.51 -6.21
CA ASP A 75 -1.93 12.15 -7.16
C ASP A 75 -3.21 12.98 -6.92
N THR A 76 -3.51 13.26 -5.64
CA THR A 76 -4.62 14.14 -5.23
C THR A 76 -4.38 15.57 -5.73
N PHE A 77 -3.15 16.08 -5.62
CA PHE A 77 -2.80 17.40 -6.17
C PHE A 77 -3.01 17.44 -7.69
N PHE A 78 -2.57 16.41 -8.43
CA PHE A 78 -2.78 16.34 -9.89
C PHE A 78 -4.26 16.29 -10.27
N ILE A 79 -5.11 15.58 -9.52
CA ILE A 79 -6.57 15.54 -9.73
C ILE A 79 -7.18 16.94 -9.56
N VAL A 80 -6.79 17.65 -8.50
CA VAL A 80 -7.26 19.01 -8.20
C VAL A 80 -6.80 20.00 -9.28
N PHE A 81 -5.53 19.95 -9.70
CA PHE A 81 -5.00 20.81 -10.78
C PHE A 81 -5.66 20.54 -12.14
N ARG A 82 -6.06 19.29 -12.41
CA ARG A 82 -6.82 18.92 -13.61
C ARG A 82 -8.33 19.19 -13.49
N LYS A 83 -8.78 19.76 -12.36
CA LYS A 83 -10.19 20.03 -12.05
C LYS A 83 -11.11 18.81 -12.18
N ARG A 84 -10.60 17.61 -11.90
CA ARG A 84 -11.42 16.41 -11.86
C ARG A 84 -12.12 16.30 -10.50
N ARG A 85 -13.31 15.70 -10.48
CA ARG A 85 -14.03 15.46 -9.22
C ARG A 85 -13.21 14.47 -8.39
N LEU A 86 -12.84 14.91 -7.19
CA LEU A 86 -12.16 14.06 -6.24
C LEU A 86 -13.24 13.29 -5.45
N THR A 87 -13.19 11.96 -5.53
CA THR A 87 -14.16 11.10 -4.85
C THR A 87 -13.83 10.98 -3.37
N PHE A 88 -14.85 10.83 -2.52
CA PHE A 88 -14.64 10.69 -1.07
C PHE A 88 -13.69 9.54 -0.73
N LEU A 89 -13.91 8.37 -1.37
CA LEU A 89 -13.10 7.18 -1.17
C LEU A 89 -11.61 7.43 -1.44
N HIS A 90 -11.27 8.21 -2.46
CA HIS A 90 -9.87 8.46 -2.85
C HIS A 90 -9.10 9.19 -1.74
N TRP A 91 -9.52 10.40 -1.37
CA TRP A 91 -8.76 11.17 -0.39
C TRP A 91 -8.83 10.54 1.01
N PHE A 92 -9.98 9.97 1.38
CA PHE A 92 -10.13 9.31 2.69
C PHE A 92 -9.19 8.11 2.80
N HIS A 93 -9.13 7.27 1.75
CA HIS A 93 -8.20 6.14 1.69
C HIS A 93 -6.75 6.60 1.76
N HIS A 94 -6.33 7.57 0.94
CA HIS A 94 -4.94 8.04 0.96
C HIS A 94 -4.54 8.69 2.31
N ALA A 95 -5.45 9.44 2.94
CA ALA A 95 -5.18 10.05 4.25
C ALA A 95 -5.08 8.98 5.36
N SER A 96 -6.06 8.07 5.43
CA SER A 96 -6.05 6.99 6.42
C SER A 96 -4.89 6.01 6.24
N ALA A 97 -4.56 5.64 5.00
CA ALA A 97 -3.43 4.77 4.70
C ALA A 97 -2.09 5.42 5.08
N LEU A 98 -1.93 6.74 4.90
CA LEU A 98 -0.75 7.46 5.35
C LEU A 98 -0.61 7.41 6.87
N VAL A 99 -1.67 7.76 7.60
CA VAL A 99 -1.67 7.70 9.08
C VAL A 99 -1.36 6.28 9.56
N TYR A 100 -1.94 5.27 8.93
CA TYR A 100 -1.72 3.88 9.28
C TYR A 100 -0.25 3.46 9.12
N VAL A 101 0.39 3.76 7.99
CA VAL A 101 1.80 3.39 7.76
C VAL A 101 2.73 4.08 8.75
N PHE A 102 2.51 5.35 9.05
CA PHE A 102 3.30 6.08 10.05
C PHE A 102 3.10 5.52 11.46
N HIS A 103 1.87 5.17 11.82
CA HIS A 103 1.57 4.57 13.11
C HIS A 103 2.21 3.18 13.24
N CYS A 104 2.11 2.33 12.21
CA CYS A 104 2.77 1.02 12.19
C CYS A 104 4.30 1.13 12.26
N GLY A 105 4.88 2.16 11.63
CA GLY A 105 6.31 2.44 11.72
C GLY A 105 6.75 2.87 13.12
N ALA A 106 5.95 3.69 13.81
CA ALA A 106 6.26 4.16 15.17
C ALA A 106 6.10 3.05 16.22
N GLU A 107 5.04 2.25 16.13
CA GLU A 107 4.73 1.17 17.07
C GLU A 107 5.42 -0.15 16.72
N HIS A 108 6.21 -0.19 15.64
CA HIS A 108 6.83 -1.41 15.13
C HIS A 108 5.84 -2.59 15.03
N THR A 109 4.65 -2.33 14.49
CA THR A 109 3.58 -3.34 14.46
C THR A 109 3.90 -4.48 13.48
N GLY A 110 4.05 -5.71 14.00
CA GLY A 110 4.37 -6.90 13.19
C GLY A 110 3.38 -7.21 12.07
N SER A 111 2.08 -7.03 12.33
CA SER A 111 1.05 -7.23 11.30
C SER A 111 1.17 -6.22 10.14
N GLY A 112 1.84 -5.08 10.34
CA GLY A 112 2.09 -4.11 9.29
C GLY A 112 2.88 -4.68 8.10
N ARG A 113 3.73 -5.69 8.33
CA ARG A 113 4.58 -6.31 7.30
C ARG A 113 3.78 -6.92 6.16
N ILE A 114 2.81 -7.77 6.48
CA ILE A 114 1.96 -8.42 5.46
C ILE A 114 1.04 -7.41 4.76
N PHE A 115 0.53 -6.41 5.49
CA PHE A 115 -0.25 -5.32 4.91
C PHE A 115 0.55 -4.51 3.88
N MET A 116 1.83 -4.25 4.17
CA MET A 116 2.73 -3.58 3.23
C MET A 116 2.95 -4.42 1.97
N VAL A 117 3.27 -5.72 2.10
CA VAL A 117 3.49 -6.62 0.95
C VAL A 117 2.25 -6.66 0.05
N MET A 118 1.07 -6.86 0.63
CA MET A 118 -0.19 -6.93 -0.10
C MET A 118 -0.51 -5.60 -0.81
N ASN A 119 -0.34 -4.46 -0.12
CA ASN A 119 -0.62 -3.16 -0.73
C ASN A 119 0.37 -2.84 -1.86
N CYS A 120 1.67 -3.13 -1.65
CA CYS A 120 2.70 -2.97 -2.66
C CYS A 120 2.41 -3.82 -3.90
N PHE A 121 1.94 -5.06 -3.74
CA PHE A 121 1.56 -5.92 -4.88
C PHE A 121 0.46 -5.28 -5.73
N VAL A 122 -0.63 -4.83 -5.10
CA VAL A 122 -1.74 -4.20 -5.81
C VAL A 122 -1.30 -2.89 -6.47
N HIS A 123 -0.51 -2.08 -5.76
CA HIS A 123 -0.01 -0.82 -6.29
C HIS A 123 1.01 -1.01 -7.43
N ALA A 124 1.82 -2.08 -7.40
CA ALA A 124 2.72 -2.45 -8.48
C ALA A 124 1.97 -2.78 -9.78
N LEU A 125 0.70 -3.21 -9.71
CA LEU A 125 -0.15 -3.42 -10.88
C LEU A 125 -0.94 -2.16 -11.27
N LEU A 126 -1.37 -1.37 -10.28
CA LEU A 126 -2.20 -0.20 -10.46
C LEU A 126 -1.46 0.99 -11.10
N TYR A 127 -0.24 1.29 -10.65
CA TYR A 127 0.51 2.45 -11.14
C TYR A 127 0.95 2.34 -12.60
N PRO A 128 1.45 1.18 -13.09
CA PRO A 128 1.67 0.99 -14.53
C PRO A 128 0.40 1.20 -15.36
N TYR A 129 -0.74 0.74 -14.87
CA TYR A 129 -2.03 0.97 -15.52
C TYR A 129 -2.35 2.47 -15.61
N PHE A 130 -2.15 3.24 -14.54
CA PHE A 130 -2.35 4.70 -14.59
C PHE A 130 -1.34 5.42 -15.48
N ALA A 131 -0.09 4.98 -15.51
CA ALA A 131 0.92 5.48 -16.45
C ALA A 131 0.45 5.29 -17.89
N MET A 132 0.08 4.07 -18.29
CA MET A 132 -0.42 3.80 -19.65
C MET A 132 -1.67 4.61 -19.99
N LYS A 133 -2.60 4.74 -19.03
CA LYS A 133 -3.83 5.53 -19.21
C LYS A 133 -3.54 7.03 -19.38
N SER A 134 -2.49 7.55 -18.75
CA SER A 134 -2.09 8.96 -18.86
C SER A 134 -1.59 9.33 -20.26
N LEU A 135 -1.04 8.37 -21.01
CA LEU A 135 -0.65 8.50 -22.42
C LEU A 135 -1.83 8.43 -23.38
N GLY A 136 -3.04 8.14 -22.90
CA GLY A 136 -4.25 8.02 -23.72
C GLY A 136 -4.43 6.65 -24.37
N TYR A 137 -3.66 5.64 -23.96
CA TYR A 137 -3.81 4.28 -24.47
C TYR A 137 -5.15 3.69 -24.03
N GLN A 138 -5.95 3.21 -24.99
CA GLN A 138 -7.25 2.59 -24.72
C GLN A 138 -7.06 1.11 -24.43
N MET A 139 -6.92 0.79 -23.15
CA MET A 139 -6.87 -0.60 -22.69
C MET A 139 -8.25 -1.28 -22.76
N PRO A 140 -8.29 -2.61 -23.00
CA PRO A 140 -9.53 -3.37 -22.96
C PRO A 140 -10.22 -3.24 -21.60
N ARG A 141 -11.55 -3.20 -21.60
CA ARG A 141 -12.39 -2.98 -20.41
C ARG A 141 -12.16 -4.01 -19.29
N ILE A 142 -11.59 -5.17 -19.62
CA ILE A 142 -11.29 -6.26 -18.69
C ILE A 142 -10.22 -5.84 -17.68
N ILE A 143 -9.20 -5.08 -18.09
CA ILE A 143 -8.06 -4.71 -17.23
C ILE A 143 -8.49 -3.87 -16.00
N PRO A 144 -9.22 -2.75 -16.13
CA PRO A 144 -9.66 -2.00 -14.97
C PRO A 144 -10.62 -2.79 -14.07
N ILE A 145 -11.42 -3.70 -14.62
CA ILE A 145 -12.29 -4.59 -13.84
C ILE A 145 -11.42 -5.51 -12.99
N LEU A 146 -10.44 -6.18 -13.59
CA LEU A 146 -9.52 -7.07 -12.88
C LEU A 146 -8.76 -6.35 -11.76
N LEU A 147 -8.23 -5.15 -12.04
CA LEU A 147 -7.52 -4.35 -11.03
C LEU A 147 -8.43 -4.00 -9.85
N THR A 148 -9.68 -3.64 -10.12
CA THR A 148 -10.66 -3.34 -9.06
C THR A 148 -11.02 -4.61 -8.28
N SER A 149 -11.16 -5.75 -8.96
CA SER A 149 -11.39 -7.05 -8.31
C SER A 149 -10.23 -7.44 -7.40
N ILE A 150 -8.99 -7.23 -7.82
CA ILE A 150 -7.79 -7.48 -7.02
C ILE A 150 -7.76 -6.56 -5.78
N GLN A 151 -8.10 -5.28 -5.93
CA GLN A 151 -8.20 -4.33 -4.81
C GLN A 151 -9.23 -4.76 -3.77
N ILE A 152 -10.41 -5.18 -4.22
CA ILE A 152 -11.47 -5.67 -3.32
C ILE A 152 -11.01 -6.95 -2.63
N PHE A 153 -10.38 -7.87 -3.36
CA PHE A 153 -9.86 -9.12 -2.79
C PHE A 153 -8.75 -8.86 -1.74
N GLN A 154 -7.87 -7.88 -1.99
CA GLN A 154 -6.86 -7.43 -1.03
C GLN A 154 -7.51 -6.90 0.27
N LEU A 155 -8.64 -6.20 0.18
CA LEU A 155 -9.38 -5.76 1.37
C LEU A 155 -9.95 -6.96 2.15
N PHE A 156 -10.53 -7.94 1.47
CA PHE A 156 -11.05 -9.16 2.12
C PHE A 156 -9.96 -9.92 2.88
N ILE A 157 -8.81 -10.17 2.24
CA ILE A 157 -7.69 -10.83 2.91
C ILE A 157 -7.18 -9.98 4.08
N GLY A 158 -7.12 -8.65 3.94
CA GLY A 158 -6.74 -7.75 5.03
C GLY A 158 -7.62 -7.92 6.27
N VAL A 159 -8.94 -8.01 6.09
CA VAL A 159 -9.88 -8.26 7.20
C VAL A 159 -9.62 -9.61 7.87
N LEU A 160 -9.34 -10.66 7.10
CA LEU A 160 -9.02 -11.99 7.64
C LEU A 160 -7.73 -11.98 8.47
N VAL A 161 -6.68 -11.32 7.98
CA VAL A 161 -5.40 -11.17 8.68
C VAL A 161 -5.59 -10.43 10.01
N ILE A 162 -6.34 -9.31 10.02
CA ILE A 162 -6.65 -8.59 11.26
C ILE A 162 -7.44 -9.48 12.22
N GLY A 163 -8.45 -10.21 11.72
CA GLY A 163 -9.23 -11.14 12.53
C GLY A 163 -8.35 -12.21 13.19
N TYR A 164 -7.42 -12.79 12.44
CA TYR A 164 -6.46 -13.76 12.98
C TYR A 164 -5.56 -13.15 14.06
N VAL A 165 -4.97 -11.98 13.79
CA VAL A 165 -4.10 -11.27 14.75
C VAL A 165 -4.86 -10.91 16.03
N ILE A 166 -6.13 -10.50 15.93
CA ILE A 166 -6.98 -10.22 17.10
C ILE A 166 -7.23 -11.50 17.90
N ASN A 167 -7.59 -12.62 17.25
CA ASN A 167 -7.79 -13.90 17.95
C ASN A 167 -6.53 -14.33 18.70
N VAL A 168 -5.37 -14.26 18.05
CA VAL A 168 -4.07 -14.55 18.67
C VAL A 168 -3.80 -13.62 19.86
N LYS A 169 -4.06 -12.32 19.72
CA LYS A 169 -3.89 -11.37 20.83
C LYS A 169 -4.85 -11.65 21.99
N LEU A 170 -6.09 -12.05 21.72
CA LEU A 170 -7.08 -12.41 22.74
C LEU A 170 -6.69 -13.70 23.46
N GLU A 171 -6.25 -14.72 22.74
CA GLU A 171 -5.75 -15.98 23.33
C GLU A 171 -4.47 -15.74 24.16
N ALA A 172 -3.55 -14.90 23.67
CA ALA A 172 -2.32 -14.54 24.37
C ALA A 172 -2.53 -13.57 25.56
N SER A 173 -3.68 -12.90 25.65
CA SER A 173 -4.07 -12.08 26.82
C SER A 173 -4.95 -12.83 27.82
N LEU A 174 -5.37 -14.07 27.50
CA LEU A 174 -6.05 -15.00 28.41
C LEU A 174 -5.15 -15.92 29.28
N PRO A 175 -3.79 -15.94 29.26
CA PRO A 175 -3.02 -16.80 30.15
C PRO A 175 -2.89 -16.27 31.60
N ALA A 176 -3.73 -15.32 32.03
CA ALA A 176 -3.76 -14.80 33.40
C ALA A 176 -5.01 -15.21 34.22
N ILE A 177 -5.76 -16.23 33.79
CA ILE A 177 -6.85 -16.84 34.59
C ILE A 177 -6.69 -18.36 34.60
N ARG A 178 -5.55 -18.82 35.11
CA ARG A 178 -5.39 -20.19 35.59
C ARG A 178 -4.36 -20.22 36.73
N GLU A 179 -4.71 -19.57 37.83
CA GLU A 179 -4.24 -19.96 39.17
C GLU A 179 -5.41 -20.56 39.94
#